data_AF-A0AAN9FTZ1-F1
#
_entry.id   AF-A0AAN9FTZ1-F1
#
_cell.length_a   1.000
_cell.length_b   1.000
_cell.length_c   1.000
_cell.angle_alpha   90.00
_cell.angle_beta   90.00
_cell.angle_gamma   90.00
#
_symmetry.space_group_name_H-M   'P 1'
#
loop_
_entity.id
_entity.type
_entity.pdbx_description
1 polymer ?
#
loop_
_entity_poly.entity_id
_entity_poly.type
_entity_poly.pdbx_seq_one_letter_code
_entity_poly.pdbx_strand_id
1 'polypeptide(L)'
;MNPPPIKPPAPPPPPPPPPVPAHSATAKGPCAKCGTKDLRLLHRVLLHNTDRRVCTSCVLLLHPSSFCPQCFELLEHPLSTQRFISCTKCPSLTHLHCLPSPPPPSSTFLCPPCSKPNFSFFPHSHTPLDKHLSRILLCASKIAAVSSLKALSLAKAKLDRTLREASLARKRAKEALDHCLILEKVKRVPGSVDVSAARNLGIVCKKEDFNGFVGVQAQNGLSVSVNKNGASGTNGNDANKLGNRDQDLERLRNCHGRVVDVSSTT
;
A
#
# COMPACT_ATOMS: atom_id res chain seq x y z
N MET A 1 -50.70 48.93 -5.05
CA MET A 1 -49.51 48.62 -5.85
C MET A 1 -48.72 47.55 -5.11
N ASN A 2 -48.68 46.32 -5.64
CA ASN A 2 -47.91 45.24 -5.01
C ASN A 2 -46.44 45.32 -5.45
N PRO A 3 -45.47 45.18 -4.54
CA PRO A 3 -44.05 45.16 -4.90
C PRO A 3 -43.72 43.89 -5.70
N PRO A 4 -42.77 43.97 -6.65
CA PRO A 4 -42.40 42.83 -7.47
C PRO A 4 -41.66 41.75 -6.64
N PRO A 5 -41.79 40.48 -7.02
CA PRO A 5 -41.15 39.37 -6.32
C PRO A 5 -39.63 39.46 -6.44
N ILE A 6 -38.95 39.50 -5.29
CA ILE A 6 -37.49 39.50 -5.19
C ILE A 6 -37.01 38.10 -5.54
N LYS A 7 -36.26 37.99 -6.65
CA LYS A 7 -35.64 36.75 -7.11
C LYS A 7 -34.60 36.31 -6.07
N PRO A 8 -34.67 35.06 -5.55
CA PRO A 8 -33.72 34.59 -4.55
C PRO A 8 -32.28 34.57 -5.13
N PRO A 9 -31.27 34.87 -4.30
CA PRO A 9 -29.87 34.86 -4.72
C PRO A 9 -29.45 33.44 -5.14
N ALA A 10 -28.70 33.36 -6.23
CA ALA A 10 -28.19 32.10 -6.76
C ALA A 10 -27.28 31.41 -5.73
N PRO A 11 -27.32 30.07 -5.63
CA PRO A 11 -26.44 29.33 -4.74
C PRO A 11 -24.96 29.54 -5.13
N PRO A 12 -24.04 29.58 -4.16
CA PRO A 12 -22.62 29.73 -4.44
C PRO A 12 -22.13 28.55 -5.29
N PRO A 13 -21.20 28.79 -6.23
CA PRO A 13 -20.66 27.72 -7.07
C PRO A 13 -19.96 26.66 -6.21
N PRO A 14 -20.03 25.38 -6.60
CA PRO A 14 -19.34 24.31 -5.88
C PRO A 14 -17.83 24.59 -5.85
N PRO A 15 -17.13 24.24 -4.75
CA PRO A 15 -15.70 24.41 -4.68
C PRO A 15 -15.03 23.63 -5.82
N PRO A 16 -13.95 24.17 -6.41
CA PRO A 16 -13.25 23.49 -7.49
C PRO A 16 -12.78 22.11 -7.01
N PRO A 17 -12.83 21.08 -7.89
CA PRO A 17 -12.31 19.77 -7.53
C PRO A 17 -10.85 19.90 -7.08
N PRO A 18 -10.40 19.12 -6.08
CA PRO A 18 -9.00 19.12 -5.67
C PRO A 18 -8.13 18.86 -6.91
N PRO A 19 -6.95 19.49 -7.01
CA PRO A 19 -6.06 19.30 -8.13
C PRO A 19 -5.79 17.81 -8.28
N VAL A 20 -6.32 17.21 -9.34
CA VAL A 20 -5.98 15.86 -9.75
C VAL A 20 -4.45 15.86 -9.86
N PRO A 21 -3.73 14.96 -9.16
CA PRO A 21 -2.29 14.90 -9.31
C PRO A 21 -2.02 14.69 -10.79
N ALA A 22 -1.44 15.71 -11.43
CA ALA A 22 -1.12 15.69 -12.84
C ALA A 22 -0.49 14.33 -13.13
N HIS A 23 -1.16 13.51 -13.95
CA HIS A 23 -0.63 12.22 -14.36
C HIS A 23 0.77 12.49 -14.87
N SER A 24 1.74 12.11 -14.03
CA SER A 24 3.13 12.52 -14.13
C SER A 24 3.55 12.58 -15.58
N ALA A 25 3.68 13.81 -16.10
CA ALA A 25 4.25 14.08 -17.41
C ALA A 25 5.45 13.14 -17.51
N THR A 26 5.43 12.28 -18.52
CA THR A 26 6.35 11.18 -18.72
C THR A 26 7.77 11.72 -18.54
N ALA A 27 8.33 11.59 -17.34
CA ALA A 27 9.63 12.14 -17.01
C ALA A 27 10.66 11.46 -17.90
N LYS A 28 11.01 12.12 -19.00
CA LYS A 28 12.07 11.71 -19.91
C LYS A 28 13.36 11.93 -19.14
N GLY A 29 13.93 10.86 -18.61
CA GLY A 29 15.11 10.94 -17.77
C GLY A 29 15.88 9.62 -17.83
N PRO A 30 17.20 9.65 -17.62
CA PRO A 30 18.01 8.46 -17.60
C PRO A 30 17.64 7.54 -16.41
N CYS A 31 18.16 6.32 -16.42
CA CYS A 31 18.09 5.42 -15.28
C CYS A 31 18.65 6.10 -14.03
N ALA A 32 17.84 6.17 -12.96
CA ALA A 32 18.19 6.83 -11.70
C ALA A 32 19.35 6.15 -10.95
N LYS A 33 19.74 4.93 -11.33
CA LYS A 33 20.82 4.16 -10.67
C LYS A 33 22.13 4.18 -11.44
N CYS A 34 22.10 3.97 -12.76
CA CYS A 34 23.31 3.89 -13.59
C CYS A 34 23.44 4.99 -14.66
N GLY A 35 22.46 5.89 -14.78
CA GLY A 35 22.52 7.01 -15.73
C GLY A 35 22.26 6.67 -17.20
N THR A 36 21.97 5.40 -17.53
CA THR A 36 21.69 4.99 -18.93
C THR A 36 20.50 5.75 -19.51
N LYS A 37 20.66 6.29 -20.72
CA LYS A 37 19.65 7.11 -21.42
C LYS A 37 18.69 6.31 -22.31
N ASP A 38 18.90 5.01 -22.45
CA ASP A 38 18.00 4.17 -23.25
C ASP A 38 16.61 4.05 -22.60
N LEU A 39 15.67 4.80 -23.15
CA LEU A 39 14.30 4.89 -22.65
C LEU A 39 13.50 3.60 -22.88
N ARG A 40 13.88 2.77 -23.86
CA ARG A 40 13.14 1.53 -24.19
C ARG A 40 13.21 0.47 -23.09
N LEU A 41 14.11 0.65 -22.14
CA LEU A 41 14.41 -0.31 -21.10
C LEU A 41 14.14 0.22 -19.69
N LEU A 42 13.47 1.37 -19.56
CA LEU A 42 13.19 1.98 -18.25
C LEU A 42 11.87 1.50 -17.67
N HIS A 43 11.93 1.06 -16.42
CA HIS A 43 10.81 0.62 -15.60
C HIS A 43 10.58 1.62 -14.48
N ARG A 44 9.32 1.82 -14.09
CA ARG A 44 8.97 2.56 -12.87
C ARG A 44 8.95 1.59 -11.69
N VAL A 45 9.71 1.92 -10.66
CA VAL A 45 9.83 1.11 -9.44
C VAL A 45 9.76 2.04 -8.25
N LEU A 46 8.95 1.70 -7.26
CA LEU A 46 8.92 2.42 -5.99
C LEU A 46 10.12 1.98 -5.14
N LEU A 47 11.05 2.89 -4.90
CA LEU A 47 12.22 2.70 -4.05
C LEU A 47 12.16 3.70 -2.91
N HIS A 48 12.13 3.22 -1.65
CA HIS A 48 12.06 4.08 -0.45
C HIS A 48 10.93 5.14 -0.52
N ASN A 49 9.72 4.74 -0.95
CA ASN A 49 8.57 5.63 -1.14
C ASN A 49 8.72 6.71 -2.24
N THR A 50 9.76 6.60 -3.07
CA THR A 50 9.97 7.47 -4.23
C THR A 50 9.80 6.66 -5.51
N ASP A 51 8.95 7.13 -6.45
CA ASP A 51 8.85 6.54 -7.79
C ASP A 51 10.12 6.89 -8.55
N ARG A 52 10.89 5.88 -8.94
CA ARG A 52 12.14 6.05 -9.69
C ARG A 52 12.07 5.27 -10.98
N ARG A 53 12.67 5.84 -12.03
CA ARG A 53 12.87 5.16 -13.31
C ARG A 53 14.22 4.47 -13.30
N VAL A 54 14.25 3.17 -13.53
CA VAL A 54 15.47 2.36 -13.54
C VAL A 54 15.47 1.43 -14.76
N CYS A 55 16.64 1.17 -15.33
CA CYS A 55 16.73 0.27 -16.48
C CYS A 55 16.49 -1.20 -16.09
N THR A 56 16.19 -2.06 -17.06
CA THR A 56 15.99 -3.51 -16.90
C THR A 56 17.06 -4.15 -16.01
N SER A 57 18.35 -3.94 -16.30
CA SER A 57 19.44 -4.48 -15.48
C SER A 57 19.42 -3.96 -14.04
N CYS A 58 19.10 -2.69 -13.84
CA CYS A 58 19.01 -2.10 -12.51
C CYS A 58 17.83 -2.64 -11.70
N VAL A 59 16.67 -2.89 -12.34
CA VAL A 59 15.53 -3.55 -11.67
C VAL A 59 15.96 -4.91 -11.12
N LEU A 60 16.60 -5.73 -11.95
CA LEU A 60 17.03 -7.07 -11.56
C LEU A 60 18.10 -7.04 -10.45
N LEU A 61 19.04 -6.09 -10.52
CA LEU A 61 20.05 -5.90 -9.47
C LEU A 61 19.49 -5.34 -8.15
N LEU A 62 18.39 -4.60 -8.19
CA LEU A 62 17.70 -4.08 -6.99
C LEU A 62 16.84 -5.15 -6.31
N HIS A 63 16.42 -6.18 -7.05
CA HIS A 63 15.51 -7.22 -6.58
C HIS A 63 16.07 -8.64 -6.78
N PRO A 64 17.29 -8.96 -6.31
CA PRO A 64 17.96 -10.23 -6.58
C PRO A 64 17.24 -11.47 -6.01
N SER A 65 16.42 -11.30 -4.96
CA SER A 65 15.65 -12.37 -4.33
C SER A 65 14.27 -12.61 -4.96
N SER A 66 13.89 -11.81 -5.96
CA SER A 66 12.53 -11.85 -6.55
C SER A 66 12.44 -12.74 -7.79
N PHE A 67 13.55 -13.27 -8.29
CA PHE A 67 13.58 -14.10 -9.50
C PHE A 67 14.78 -15.07 -9.47
N CYS A 68 14.70 -16.14 -10.27
CA CYS A 68 15.84 -17.02 -10.53
C CYS A 68 16.72 -16.43 -11.65
N PRO A 69 18.03 -16.17 -11.44
CA PRO A 69 18.89 -15.56 -12.44
C PRO A 69 19.22 -16.45 -13.64
N GLN A 70 18.86 -17.73 -13.60
CA GLN A 70 19.08 -18.68 -14.69
C GLN A 70 17.89 -18.78 -15.65
N CYS A 71 16.66 -18.84 -15.13
CA CYS A 71 15.44 -18.98 -15.95
C CYS A 71 14.59 -17.70 -16.03
N PHE A 72 14.91 -16.68 -15.23
CA PHE A 72 14.19 -15.40 -15.15
C PHE A 72 12.72 -15.52 -14.75
N GLU A 73 12.35 -16.60 -14.05
CA GLU A 73 11.03 -16.76 -13.45
C GLU A 73 10.96 -16.06 -12.10
N LEU A 74 9.81 -15.43 -11.81
CA LEU A 74 9.57 -14.73 -10.55
C LEU A 74 9.39 -15.73 -9.40
N LEU A 75 9.96 -15.38 -8.26
CA LEU A 75 9.82 -16.08 -6.99
C LEU A 75 8.69 -15.44 -6.18
N GLU A 76 7.48 -15.45 -6.72
CA GLU A 76 6.29 -15.03 -5.97
C GLU A 76 5.59 -16.26 -5.40
N HIS A 77 5.27 -16.21 -4.11
CA HIS A 77 4.40 -17.12 -3.34
C HIS A 77 5.01 -18.30 -2.54
N PRO A 78 4.46 -18.56 -1.33
CA PRO A 78 4.87 -19.60 -0.37
C PRO A 78 4.39 -21.02 -0.74
N LEU A 79 3.92 -21.24 -1.96
CA LEU A 79 3.38 -22.53 -2.43
C LEU A 79 4.38 -23.33 -3.28
N SER A 80 5.56 -22.78 -3.49
CA SER A 80 6.58 -23.41 -4.31
C SER A 80 7.31 -24.49 -3.52
N THR A 81 7.03 -25.76 -3.84
CA THR A 81 7.87 -26.91 -3.45
C THR A 81 9.25 -26.88 -4.10
N GLN A 82 9.51 -25.89 -4.97
CA GLN A 82 10.82 -25.70 -5.60
C GLN A 82 11.86 -25.44 -4.52
N ARG A 83 12.92 -26.23 -4.54
CA ARG A 83 14.10 -26.02 -3.71
C ARG A 83 15.00 -24.99 -4.38
N PHE A 84 15.56 -24.10 -3.57
CA PHE A 84 16.45 -23.04 -4.01
C PHE A 84 17.84 -23.20 -3.39
N ILE A 85 18.85 -22.70 -4.09
CA ILE A 85 20.17 -22.41 -3.54
C ILE A 85 20.34 -20.89 -3.45
N SER A 86 20.93 -20.41 -2.36
CA SER A 86 21.26 -19.00 -2.17
C SER A 86 22.70 -18.71 -2.56
N CYS A 87 22.95 -17.55 -3.17
CA CYS A 87 24.31 -17.09 -3.39
C CYS A 87 24.99 -16.73 -2.06
N THR A 88 26.27 -17.04 -1.93
CA THR A 88 27.04 -16.71 -0.71
C THR A 88 27.40 -15.22 -0.58
N LYS A 89 27.34 -14.43 -1.67
CA LYS A 89 27.71 -13.01 -1.69
C LYS A 89 26.54 -12.04 -1.73
N CYS A 90 25.34 -12.48 -2.08
CA CYS A 90 24.17 -11.62 -2.21
C CYS A 90 22.87 -12.41 -2.00
N PRO A 91 21.72 -11.76 -1.75
CA PRO A 91 20.46 -12.46 -1.49
C PRO A 91 19.79 -13.02 -2.76
N SER A 92 20.57 -13.42 -3.77
CA SER A 92 20.05 -14.04 -4.99
C SER A 92 19.72 -15.51 -4.77
N LEU A 93 18.58 -15.95 -5.31
CA LEU A 93 18.06 -17.31 -5.19
C LEU A 93 17.98 -17.96 -6.57
N THR A 94 18.44 -19.21 -6.71
CA THR A 94 18.38 -19.97 -7.97
C THR A 94 17.67 -21.30 -7.73
N HIS A 95 16.78 -21.71 -8.64
CA HIS A 95 16.14 -23.04 -8.57
C HIS A 95 17.21 -24.13 -8.62
N LEU A 96 17.11 -25.18 -7.79
CA LEU A 96 18.03 -26.32 -7.86
C LEU A 96 17.99 -27.01 -9.23
N HIS A 97 16.82 -27.10 -9.87
CA HIS A 97 16.68 -27.68 -11.21
C HIS A 97 17.30 -26.82 -12.33
N CYS A 98 17.55 -25.53 -12.06
CA CYS A 98 18.26 -24.66 -12.99
C CYS A 98 19.79 -24.84 -12.92
N LEU A 99 20.30 -25.62 -11.94
CA LEU A 99 21.71 -25.89 -11.79
C LEU A 99 22.10 -27.15 -12.58
N PRO A 100 23.38 -27.26 -12.99
CA PRO A 100 23.90 -28.52 -13.50
C PRO A 100 23.77 -29.64 -12.45
N SER A 101 23.63 -30.88 -12.93
CA SER A 101 23.60 -32.08 -12.08
C SER A 101 24.99 -32.73 -12.07
N PRO A 102 25.61 -32.99 -10.89
CA PRO A 102 25.09 -32.70 -9.55
C PRO A 102 25.16 -31.21 -9.18
N PRO A 103 24.23 -30.69 -8.35
CA PRO A 103 24.24 -29.30 -7.95
C PRO A 103 25.46 -29.00 -7.05
N PRO A 104 26.04 -27.78 -7.16
CA PRO A 104 27.11 -27.37 -6.28
C PRO A 104 26.62 -27.26 -4.82
N PRO A 105 27.51 -27.42 -3.83
CA PRO A 105 27.14 -27.23 -2.44
C PRO A 105 26.75 -25.76 -2.18
N SER A 106 25.77 -25.57 -1.29
CA SER A 106 25.25 -24.25 -0.90
C SER A 106 26.33 -23.29 -0.39
N SER A 107 27.41 -23.81 0.19
CA SER A 107 28.53 -23.05 0.73
C SER A 107 29.46 -22.42 -0.31
N THR A 108 29.38 -22.81 -1.59
CA THR A 108 30.27 -22.31 -2.65
C THR A 108 29.54 -21.65 -3.82
N PHE A 109 28.20 -21.70 -3.83
CA PHE A 109 27.42 -21.19 -4.94
C PHE A 109 27.48 -19.67 -5.08
N LEU A 110 27.85 -19.21 -6.28
CA LEU A 110 27.82 -17.81 -6.69
C LEU A 110 26.84 -17.61 -7.84
N CYS A 111 25.90 -16.68 -7.68
CA CYS A 111 24.99 -16.31 -8.78
C CYS A 111 25.78 -15.66 -9.93
N PRO A 112 25.24 -15.63 -11.16
CA PRO A 112 25.92 -15.05 -12.32
C PRO A 112 26.42 -13.60 -12.11
N PRO A 113 25.68 -12.70 -11.42
CA PRO A 113 26.19 -11.38 -11.07
C PRO A 113 27.39 -11.36 -10.11
N CYS A 114 27.51 -12.33 -9.21
CA CYS A 114 28.57 -12.36 -8.20
C CYS A 114 29.81 -13.14 -8.64
N SER A 115 29.67 -14.04 -9.63
CA SER A 115 30.80 -14.79 -10.20
C SER A 115 31.58 -13.98 -11.24
N LYS A 116 30.96 -12.99 -11.89
CA LYS A 116 31.58 -12.17 -12.94
C LYS A 116 31.57 -10.68 -12.56
N PRO A 117 32.73 -9.99 -12.48
CA PRO A 117 32.80 -8.60 -12.01
C PRO A 117 32.13 -7.58 -12.95
N ASN A 118 32.08 -7.87 -14.26
CA ASN A 118 31.47 -7.00 -15.28
C ASN A 118 30.16 -7.57 -15.83
N PHE A 119 29.37 -8.24 -14.97
CA PHE A 119 28.13 -8.86 -15.37
C PHE A 119 27.05 -7.82 -15.73
N SER A 120 26.39 -7.99 -16.88
CA SER A 120 25.18 -7.26 -17.25
C SER A 120 24.09 -8.22 -17.69
N PHE A 121 22.88 -8.03 -17.16
CA PHE A 121 21.69 -8.79 -17.58
C PHE A 121 21.23 -8.42 -18.99
N PHE A 122 21.42 -7.16 -19.37
CA PHE A 122 20.89 -6.63 -20.62
C PHE A 122 22.02 -5.86 -21.34
N PRO A 123 22.55 -6.37 -22.46
CA PRO A 123 23.54 -5.67 -23.26
C PRO A 123 22.94 -4.43 -23.93
N HIS A 124 23.81 -3.55 -24.45
CA HIS A 124 23.40 -2.23 -24.95
C HIS A 124 22.36 -2.29 -26.08
N SER A 125 21.58 -1.21 -26.18
CA SER A 125 20.35 -0.98 -26.95
C SER A 125 20.33 -1.35 -28.44
N HIS A 126 21.48 -1.65 -29.03
CA HIS A 126 21.59 -1.97 -30.47
C HIS A 126 21.47 -3.46 -30.76
N THR A 127 21.44 -4.33 -29.74
CA THR A 127 21.23 -5.76 -29.94
C THR A 127 19.76 -6.06 -30.26
N PRO A 128 19.47 -6.84 -31.31
CA PRO A 128 18.12 -7.34 -31.55
C PRO A 128 17.57 -8.08 -30.33
N LEU A 129 16.26 -7.96 -30.06
CA LEU A 129 15.62 -8.69 -28.98
C LEU A 129 15.50 -10.17 -29.34
N ASP A 130 16.30 -11.02 -28.67
CA ASP A 130 16.21 -12.46 -28.77
C ASP A 130 15.23 -13.05 -27.72
N LYS A 131 15.03 -14.37 -27.76
CA LYS A 131 14.18 -15.10 -26.81
C LYS A 131 14.69 -14.99 -25.35
N HIS A 132 15.98 -14.79 -25.14
CA HIS A 132 16.59 -14.72 -23.81
C HIS A 132 16.39 -13.34 -23.19
N LEU A 133 16.69 -12.28 -23.92
CA LEU A 133 16.46 -10.87 -23.59
C LEU A 133 14.98 -10.58 -23.37
N SER A 134 14.07 -11.22 -24.12
CA SER A 134 12.64 -11.08 -23.88
C SER A 134 12.21 -11.66 -22.52
N ARG A 135 12.79 -12.79 -22.08
CA ARG A 135 12.55 -13.34 -20.73
C ARG A 135 13.09 -12.41 -19.64
N ILE A 136 14.29 -11.86 -19.83
CA ILE A 136 14.89 -10.89 -18.91
C ILE A 136 14.02 -9.64 -18.78
N LEU A 137 13.59 -9.09 -19.92
CA LEU A 137 12.72 -7.92 -19.96
C LEU A 137 11.38 -8.19 -19.30
N LEU A 138 10.74 -9.33 -19.61
CA LEU A 138 9.49 -9.75 -18.99
C LEU A 138 9.61 -9.91 -17.47
N CYS A 139 10.71 -10.49 -17.00
CA CYS A 139 11.01 -10.63 -15.58
C CYS A 139 11.10 -9.27 -14.87
N ALA A 140 11.89 -8.35 -15.44
CA ALA A 140 12.00 -6.98 -14.91
C ALA A 140 10.65 -6.26 -14.90
N SER A 141 9.87 -6.36 -15.99
CA SER A 141 8.54 -5.78 -16.10
C SER A 141 7.59 -6.32 -15.03
N LYS A 142 7.62 -7.63 -14.75
CA LYS A 142 6.81 -8.25 -13.69
C LYS A 142 7.22 -7.72 -12.30
N ILE A 143 8.52 -7.65 -12.01
CA ILE A 143 9.02 -7.09 -10.74
C ILE A 143 8.57 -5.63 -10.59
N ALA A 144 8.67 -4.83 -11.65
CA ALA A 144 8.23 -3.44 -11.67
C ALA A 144 6.71 -3.30 -11.44
N ALA A 145 5.91 -4.19 -12.05
CA ALA A 145 4.46 -4.23 -11.84
C ALA A 145 4.11 -4.57 -10.39
N VAL A 146 4.79 -5.56 -9.79
CA VAL A 146 4.61 -5.94 -8.38
C VAL A 146 5.03 -4.79 -7.45
N SER A 147 6.13 -4.11 -7.74
CA SER A 147 6.55 -2.91 -7.00
C SER A 147 5.50 -1.81 -7.06
N SER A 148 4.95 -1.56 -8.26
CA SER A 148 3.89 -0.56 -8.48
C SER A 148 2.59 -0.93 -7.77
N LEU A 149 2.23 -2.22 -7.73
CA LEU A 149 1.04 -2.68 -7.00
C LEU A 149 1.21 -2.49 -5.49
N LYS A 150 2.38 -2.81 -4.93
CA LYS A 150 2.70 -2.53 -3.52
C LYS A 150 2.58 -1.04 -3.20
N ALA A 151 3.09 -0.18 -4.10
CA ALA A 151 2.96 1.27 -3.97
C ALA A 151 1.50 1.72 -3.96
N LEU A 152 0.70 1.20 -4.88
CA LEU A 152 -0.73 1.51 -4.98
C LEU A 152 -1.50 1.09 -3.72
N SER A 153 -1.23 -0.10 -3.19
CA SER A 153 -1.87 -0.57 -1.95
C SER A 153 -1.57 0.35 -0.76
N LEU A 154 -0.31 0.79 -0.62
CA LEU A 154 0.07 1.74 0.44
C LEU A 154 -0.60 3.12 0.24
N ALA A 155 -0.67 3.61 -0.99
CA ALA A 155 -1.32 4.87 -1.32
C ALA A 155 -2.83 4.82 -1.02
N LYS A 156 -3.50 3.71 -1.36
CA LYS A 156 -4.92 3.48 -1.04
C LYS A 156 -5.16 3.47 0.47
N ALA A 157 -4.34 2.72 1.23
CA ALA A 157 -4.46 2.68 2.69
C ALA A 157 -4.30 4.07 3.33
N LYS A 158 -3.40 4.91 2.80
CA LYS A 158 -3.24 6.31 3.24
C LYS A 158 -4.46 7.16 2.89
N LEU A 159 -4.97 7.04 1.66
CA LEU A 159 -6.15 7.77 1.21
C LEU A 159 -7.38 7.44 2.09
N ASP A 160 -7.61 6.15 2.37
CA ASP A 160 -8.74 5.71 3.19
C ASP A 160 -8.69 6.28 4.61
N ARG A 161 -7.49 6.39 5.21
CA ARG A 161 -7.31 7.06 6.51
C ARG A 161 -7.69 8.54 6.42
N THR A 162 -7.15 9.26 5.43
CA THR A 162 -7.43 10.69 5.27
C THR A 162 -8.91 10.96 4.96
N LEU A 163 -9.58 10.06 4.24
CA LEU A 163 -11.00 10.16 3.94
C LEU A 163 -11.86 10.02 5.20
N ARG A 164 -11.52 9.08 6.09
CA ARG A 164 -12.20 8.88 7.38
C ARG A 164 -12.01 10.06 8.33
N GLU A 165 -10.80 10.62 8.39
CA GLU A 165 -10.52 11.82 9.18
C GLU A 165 -11.30 13.03 8.67
N ALA A 166 -11.30 13.24 7.35
CA ALA A 166 -12.03 14.33 6.72
C ALA A 166 -13.56 14.19 6.88
N SER A 167 -14.11 12.98 6.79
CA SER A 167 -15.55 12.75 6.99
C SER A 167 -15.98 13.04 8.43
N LEU A 168 -15.18 12.61 9.41
CA LEU A 168 -15.44 12.86 10.83
C LEU A 168 -15.28 14.35 11.18
N ALA A 169 -14.30 15.05 10.60
CA ALA A 169 -14.17 16.50 10.76
C ALA A 169 -15.39 17.26 10.18
N ARG A 170 -15.88 16.85 9.00
CA ARG A 170 -17.12 17.41 8.42
C ARG A 170 -18.34 17.18 9.29
N LYS A 171 -18.48 15.97 9.86
CA LYS A 171 -19.57 15.65 10.78
C LYS A 171 -19.57 16.59 12.00
N ARG A 172 -18.40 16.74 12.65
CA ARG A 172 -18.23 17.64 13.81
C ARG A 172 -18.50 19.10 13.46
N ALA A 173 -18.05 19.57 12.30
CA ALA A 173 -18.30 20.94 11.85
C ALA A 173 -19.80 21.18 11.63
N LYS A 174 -20.51 20.22 11.03
CA LYS A 174 -21.97 20.31 10.84
C LYS A 174 -22.69 20.35 12.19
N GLU A 175 -22.34 19.46 13.12
CA GLU A 175 -22.90 19.45 14.47
C GLU A 175 -22.69 20.80 15.19
N ALA A 176 -21.49 21.40 15.09
CA ALA A 176 -21.21 22.71 15.67
C ALA A 176 -22.06 23.84 15.06
N LEU A 177 -22.28 23.81 13.73
CA LEU A 177 -23.16 24.78 13.07
C LEU A 177 -24.62 24.61 13.50
N ASP A 178 -25.10 23.37 13.60
CA ASP A 178 -26.45 23.07 14.08
C ASP A 178 -26.65 23.59 15.52
N HIS A 179 -25.64 23.46 16.40
CA HIS A 179 -25.66 24.06 17.74
C HIS A 179 -25.73 25.59 17.71
N CYS A 180 -24.98 26.25 16.83
CA CYS A 180 -25.02 27.72 16.70
C CYS A 180 -26.39 28.21 16.23
N LEU A 181 -27.03 27.51 15.29
CA LEU A 181 -28.37 27.84 14.81
C LEU A 181 -29.43 27.72 15.91
N ILE A 182 -29.31 26.73 16.79
CA ILE A 182 -30.21 26.59 17.95
C ILE A 182 -30.05 27.80 18.88
N LEU A 183 -28.81 28.18 19.21
CA LEU A 183 -28.54 29.34 20.08
C LEU A 183 -29.06 30.66 19.46
N GLU A 184 -28.94 30.83 18.15
CA GLU A 184 -29.47 32.00 17.45
C GLU A 184 -31.01 32.08 17.55
N LYS A 185 -31.71 30.96 17.38
CA LYS A 185 -33.17 30.90 17.56
C LYS A 185 -33.59 31.26 18.99
N VAL A 186 -32.86 30.78 20.00
CA VAL A 186 -33.11 31.13 21.40
C VAL A 186 -32.92 32.63 21.63
N LYS A 187 -31.87 33.25 21.06
CA LYS A 187 -31.59 34.68 21.21
C LYS A 187 -32.60 35.60 20.52
N ARG A 188 -33.23 35.14 19.43
CA ARG A 188 -34.25 35.91 18.69
C ARG A 188 -35.63 35.92 19.35
N VAL A 189 -35.84 35.18 20.44
CA VAL A 189 -37.04 35.31 21.28
C VAL A 189 -36.82 36.53 22.20
N PRO A 190 -37.53 37.66 22.00
CA PRO A 190 -37.34 38.84 22.82
C PRO A 190 -38.01 38.59 24.18
N GLY A 191 -37.21 38.38 25.23
CA GLY A 191 -37.73 38.25 26.59
C GLY A 191 -36.92 37.40 27.58
N SER A 192 -35.63 37.16 27.37
CA SER A 192 -34.79 36.54 28.41
C SER A 192 -33.36 37.03 28.33
N VAL A 193 -33.12 38.17 28.97
CA VAL A 193 -31.81 38.50 29.51
C VAL A 193 -31.96 38.27 31.01
N ASP A 194 -31.36 37.19 31.51
CA ASP A 194 -30.56 37.25 32.72
C ASP A 194 -29.60 36.06 32.77
N VAL A 195 -28.33 36.41 32.91
CA VAL A 195 -27.22 35.52 33.19
C VAL A 195 -27.36 35.08 34.66
N SER A 196 -27.97 33.92 34.90
CA SER A 196 -27.67 32.99 36.01
C SER A 196 -28.75 31.90 36.09
N ALA A 197 -28.33 30.66 36.28
CA ALA A 197 -29.16 29.49 36.56
C ALA A 197 -30.07 28.97 35.42
N ALA A 198 -29.49 28.21 34.50
CA ALA A 198 -30.22 27.22 33.70
C ALA A 198 -29.69 25.81 33.99
N ARG A 199 -29.94 25.31 35.21
CA ARG A 199 -30.18 23.88 35.41
C ARG A 199 -31.63 23.63 34.96
N ASN A 200 -31.89 22.56 34.22
CA ASN A 200 -33.22 22.16 33.70
C ASN A 200 -33.75 22.88 32.45
N LEU A 201 -33.09 22.66 31.31
CA LEU A 201 -33.85 22.33 30.10
C LEU A 201 -33.39 20.95 29.65
N GLY A 202 -34.33 20.01 29.64
CA GLY A 202 -34.14 18.62 29.27
C GLY A 202 -33.76 18.44 27.81
N ILE A 203 -32.56 18.88 27.45
CA ILE A 203 -31.81 18.28 26.36
C ILE A 203 -31.28 16.98 26.96
N VAL A 204 -32.04 15.91 26.76
CA VAL A 204 -31.46 14.57 26.76
C VAL A 204 -30.46 14.57 25.62
N CYS A 205 -29.22 15.01 25.90
CA CYS A 205 -28.07 14.45 25.22
C CYS A 205 -28.18 12.96 25.52
N LYS A 206 -28.72 12.19 24.57
CA LYS A 206 -28.40 10.78 24.50
C LYS A 206 -26.88 10.73 24.46
N LYS A 207 -26.30 10.50 25.64
CA LYS A 207 -24.95 10.04 25.81
C LYS A 207 -24.95 8.65 25.18
N GLU A 208 -24.87 8.62 23.86
CA GLU A 208 -24.51 7.39 23.16
C GLU A 208 -23.07 7.13 23.57
N ASP A 209 -22.90 6.02 24.27
CA ASP A 209 -21.71 5.67 25.00
C ASP A 209 -20.46 5.84 24.16
N PHE A 210 -19.59 6.74 24.62
CA PHE A 210 -18.22 6.84 24.18
C PHE A 210 -17.47 5.60 24.71
N ASN A 211 -17.64 4.48 24.02
CA ASN A 211 -16.83 3.29 24.25
C ASN A 211 -16.11 2.92 22.96
N GLY A 212 -14.79 3.19 22.94
CA GLY A 212 -13.85 2.65 21.97
C GLY A 212 -13.12 3.71 21.14
N PHE A 213 -12.00 4.23 21.63
CA PHE A 213 -10.69 3.61 21.38
C PHE A 213 -9.57 4.55 21.85
N VAL A 214 -8.92 4.11 22.93
CA VAL A 214 -7.65 4.65 23.44
C VAL A 214 -6.56 4.35 22.41
N GLY A 215 -5.65 5.30 22.22
CA GLY A 215 -4.47 5.12 21.39
C GLY A 215 -3.68 3.89 21.82
N VAL A 216 -3.23 3.10 20.86
CA VAL A 216 -2.26 2.03 21.11
C VAL A 216 -0.88 2.56 20.81
N GLN A 217 -0.15 2.92 21.87
CA GLN A 217 1.25 2.54 22.00
C GLN A 217 1.33 1.15 22.64
N ALA A 218 2.40 0.44 22.28
CA ALA A 218 2.69 -0.95 22.56
C ALA A 218 2.62 -1.37 24.05
N GLN A 219 2.17 -2.61 24.32
CA GLN A 219 2.98 -3.74 24.84
C GLN A 219 2.08 -4.88 25.40
N ASN A 220 2.49 -6.12 25.09
CA ASN A 220 2.33 -7.42 25.79
C ASN A 220 1.05 -7.80 26.56
N GLY A 221 0.50 -8.98 26.22
CA GLY A 221 0.17 -10.02 27.22
C GLY A 221 -1.31 -10.29 27.56
N LEU A 222 -1.75 -11.50 27.20
CA LEU A 222 -2.67 -12.41 27.91
C LEU A 222 -4.20 -12.14 28.05
N SER A 223 -4.96 -13.01 27.35
CA SER A 223 -6.03 -13.92 27.82
C SER A 223 -7.48 -13.48 28.14
N VAL A 224 -8.42 -14.24 27.52
CA VAL A 224 -9.72 -14.77 28.05
C VAL A 224 -10.90 -13.76 28.13
N SER A 225 -12.20 -14.05 27.86
CA SER A 225 -12.98 -15.11 27.19
C SER A 225 -14.45 -14.63 27.07
N VAL A 226 -15.14 -15.01 25.98
CA VAL A 226 -16.53 -15.55 25.87
C VAL A 226 -17.69 -14.85 26.65
N ASN A 227 -18.77 -14.38 25.97
CA ASN A 227 -19.97 -15.18 25.66
C ASN A 227 -21.09 -14.43 24.88
N LYS A 228 -21.95 -15.24 24.25
CA LYS A 228 -23.05 -15.02 23.29
C LYS A 228 -24.36 -14.48 23.89
N ASN A 229 -25.20 -13.91 23.02
CA ASN A 229 -26.65 -14.15 22.76
C ASN A 229 -27.21 -12.94 21.96
N GLY A 230 -28.04 -12.98 20.92
CA GLY A 230 -28.77 -14.00 20.18
C GLY A 230 -30.03 -13.36 19.53
N ALA A 231 -30.18 -13.48 18.19
CA ALA A 231 -31.39 -13.37 17.33
C ALA A 231 -32.18 -12.03 17.29
N SER A 232 -32.87 -11.58 16.22
CA SER A 232 -33.21 -12.05 14.86
C SER A 232 -33.87 -10.87 14.11
N GLY A 233 -33.80 -10.81 12.77
CA GLY A 233 -34.71 -9.96 11.96
C GLY A 233 -34.13 -9.40 10.66
N THR A 234 -34.39 -10.09 9.56
CA THR A 234 -33.96 -9.93 8.16
C THR A 234 -34.41 -8.65 7.43
N ASN A 235 -33.55 -8.07 6.57
CA ASN A 235 -33.78 -8.01 5.11
C ASN A 235 -32.63 -7.33 4.30
N GLY A 236 -32.28 -8.00 3.20
CA GLY A 236 -31.50 -7.64 2.00
C GLY A 236 -30.64 -6.37 1.92
N ASN A 237 -29.35 -6.54 1.58
CA ASN A 237 -28.85 -6.24 0.23
C ASN A 237 -27.36 -6.59 0.08
N ASP A 238 -27.05 -7.16 -1.09
CA ASP A 238 -25.74 -7.57 -1.55
C ASP A 238 -24.67 -6.48 -1.53
N ALA A 239 -23.51 -6.79 -0.95
CA ALA A 239 -22.16 -6.45 -1.39
C ALA A 239 -21.21 -6.43 -0.19
N ASN A 240 -20.53 -7.54 0.09
CA ASN A 240 -19.20 -7.53 0.73
C ASN A 240 -18.60 -8.94 0.75
N LYS A 241 -17.70 -9.21 -0.20
CA LYS A 241 -16.82 -10.39 -0.15
C LYS A 241 -15.39 -10.01 -0.54
N LEU A 242 -14.79 -9.09 0.19
CA LEU A 242 -13.34 -8.85 0.16
C LEU A 242 -12.89 -8.39 1.56
N GLY A 243 -12.69 -9.35 2.46
CA GLY A 243 -12.18 -9.08 3.80
C GLY A 243 -11.45 -10.30 4.35
N ASN A 244 -10.15 -10.38 4.06
CA ASN A 244 -9.08 -11.00 4.88
C ASN A 244 -7.84 -11.32 4.02
N ARG A 245 -7.09 -10.30 3.62
CA ARG A 245 -5.70 -10.48 3.12
C ARG A 245 -4.68 -9.56 3.81
N ASP A 246 -5.08 -8.83 4.85
CA ASP A 246 -4.21 -7.85 5.52
C ASP A 246 -3.27 -8.47 6.58
N GLN A 247 -3.48 -9.72 7.01
CA GLN A 247 -2.60 -10.35 8.02
C GLN A 247 -1.38 -11.09 7.43
N ASP A 248 -1.27 -11.26 6.11
CA ASP A 248 -0.13 -11.98 5.51
C ASP A 248 1.05 -11.07 5.13
N LEU A 249 0.88 -9.75 5.05
CA LEU A 249 1.96 -8.85 4.64
C LEU A 249 2.96 -8.51 5.75
N GLU A 250 2.57 -8.67 7.02
CA GLU A 250 3.43 -8.40 8.17
C GLU A 250 4.38 -9.59 8.49
N ARG A 251 4.07 -10.80 7.98
CA ARG A 251 4.99 -11.95 8.04
C ARG A 251 6.15 -11.88 7.05
N LEU A 252 6.04 -11.11 5.97
CA LEU A 252 7.09 -10.96 4.96
C LEU A 252 8.26 -10.06 5.39
N ARG A 253 8.14 -9.37 6.53
CA ARG A 253 9.24 -8.59 7.12
C ARG A 253 10.16 -9.42 8.03
N ASN A 254 9.74 -10.63 8.41
CA ASN A 254 10.43 -11.45 9.43
C ASN A 254 11.04 -12.77 8.93
N CYS A 255 11.09 -13.02 7.61
CA CYS A 255 11.75 -14.21 7.07
C CYS A 255 13.25 -13.98 6.85
N HIS A 256 13.99 -13.66 7.91
CA HIS A 256 15.43 -13.92 7.93
C HIS A 256 15.63 -15.40 8.28
N GLY A 257 16.18 -16.16 7.32
CA GLY A 257 16.96 -17.36 7.54
C GLY A 257 16.30 -18.51 8.32
N ARG A 258 15.71 -19.46 7.59
CA ARG A 258 15.83 -20.88 7.97
C ARG A 258 16.73 -21.56 6.95
N VAL A 259 18.03 -21.38 7.13
CA VAL A 259 19.02 -22.30 6.58
C VAL A 259 18.85 -23.58 7.38
N VAL A 260 18.43 -24.66 6.73
CA VAL A 260 18.48 -25.99 7.34
C VAL A 260 19.94 -26.42 7.28
N ASP A 261 20.63 -26.32 8.41
CA ASP A 261 21.87 -27.04 8.65
C ASP A 261 21.55 -28.54 8.59
N VAL A 262 22.08 -29.22 7.56
CA VAL A 262 22.17 -30.67 7.55
C VAL A 262 23.48 -31.00 8.27
N SER A 263 23.39 -31.06 9.59
CA SER A 263 24.40 -31.69 10.42
C SER A 263 24.31 -33.21 10.25
N SER A 264 25.37 -33.75 9.67
CA SER A 264 26.00 -35.05 9.95
C SER A 264 25.19 -36.09 10.75
N THR A 265 24.94 -37.24 10.13
CA THR A 265 25.13 -38.54 10.79
C THR A 265 25.69 -39.53 9.77
N THR A 266 26.83 -40.09 10.18
CA THR A 266 27.44 -41.37 9.77
C THR A 266 26.46 -42.46 9.40
#